data_AF-A0AAE9DT29-F1
#
_entry.id   AF-A0AAE9DT29-F1
#
_cell.length_a   1.000
_cell.length_b   1.000
_cell.length_c   1.000
_cell.angle_alpha   90.00
_cell.angle_beta   90.00
_cell.angle_gamma   90.00
#
_symmetry.space_group_name_H-M   'P 1'
#
loop_
_entity.id
_entity.type
_entity.pdbx_description
1 polymer ?
#
loop_
_entity_poly.entity_id
_entity_poly.type
_entity_poly.pdbx_seq_one_letter_code
_entity_poly.pdbx_strand_id
1 'polypeptide(L)'
;MEDDCPQGGDDVRLCLLKSLGAHNLRSIPCVQCKDELKVYDKYPLIDGVFYISPVSQFGPKTEISLDGRRFYLQQLCARCLWSDWSCKNCGKDEWFDGRSFVLGTLYYYDIVSAGRCCPSVCQTCRQPLGVRDQLATQLANGNYATINEQMTCQACGSSKFHLVRDIKTIHVARGPSFCE
;
A
#
# COMPACT_ATOMS: atom_id res chain seq x y z
N MET A 1 8.05 -36.69 -13.47
CA MET A 1 7.10 -35.87 -12.70
C MET A 1 7.94 -34.72 -12.19
N GLU A 2 8.09 -33.70 -13.03
CA GLU A 2 8.95 -32.55 -12.75
C GLU A 2 8.08 -31.46 -12.16
N ASP A 3 8.50 -30.96 -11.00
CA ASP A 3 7.87 -29.90 -10.21
C ASP A 3 7.47 -28.73 -11.10
N ASP A 4 6.17 -28.45 -11.15
CA ASP A 4 5.62 -27.15 -11.51
C ASP A 4 6.16 -26.11 -10.53
N CYS A 5 7.35 -25.58 -10.82
CA CYS A 5 7.81 -24.34 -10.22
C CYS A 5 6.72 -23.28 -10.49
N PRO A 6 6.23 -22.51 -9.49
CA PRO A 6 5.22 -21.49 -9.72
C PRO A 6 5.83 -20.35 -10.55
N GLN A 7 5.76 -20.48 -11.88
CA GLN A 7 6.37 -19.59 -12.87
C GLN A 7 5.96 -18.12 -12.68
N GLY A 8 4.80 -17.85 -12.08
CA GLY A 8 4.33 -16.48 -11.83
C GLY A 8 5.12 -15.69 -10.77
N GLY A 9 5.84 -16.37 -9.85
CA GLY A 9 6.60 -15.69 -8.80
C GLY A 9 7.87 -14.99 -9.30
N ASP A 10 8.51 -15.58 -10.31
CA ASP A 10 9.77 -15.06 -10.87
C ASP A 10 9.55 -13.86 -11.78
N ASP A 11 8.45 -13.82 -12.55
CA ASP A 11 8.14 -12.67 -13.41
C ASP A 11 7.92 -11.39 -12.60
N VAL A 12 7.19 -11.49 -11.49
CA VAL A 12 6.98 -10.36 -10.55
C VAL A 12 8.32 -9.93 -9.95
N ARG A 13 9.15 -10.89 -9.52
CA ARG A 13 10.48 -10.62 -8.96
C ARG A 13 11.35 -9.84 -9.93
N LEU A 14 11.44 -10.35 -11.17
CA LEU A 14 12.24 -9.76 -12.24
C LEU A 14 11.69 -8.39 -12.65
N CYS A 15 10.37 -8.20 -12.67
CA CYS A 15 9.74 -6.91 -12.95
C CYS A 15 10.14 -5.86 -11.89
N LEU A 16 10.04 -6.21 -10.61
CA LEU A 16 10.45 -5.33 -9.51
C LEU A 16 11.94 -5.00 -9.57
N LEU A 17 12.80 -6.01 -9.75
CA LEU A 17 14.25 -5.80 -9.86
C LEU A 17 14.65 -4.96 -11.07
N LYS A 18 14.01 -5.15 -12.23
CA LYS A 18 14.21 -4.30 -13.41
C LYS A 18 13.80 -2.86 -13.12
N SER A 19 12.65 -2.66 -12.47
CA SER A 19 12.15 -1.32 -12.14
C SER A 19 13.07 -0.61 -11.14
N LEU A 20 13.49 -1.29 -10.07
CA LEU A 20 14.43 -0.74 -9.08
C LEU A 20 15.82 -0.49 -9.70
N GLY A 21 16.31 -1.42 -10.52
CA GLY A 21 17.59 -1.31 -11.22
C GLY A 21 17.65 -0.17 -12.22
N ALA A 22 16.55 0.11 -12.94
CA ALA A 22 16.45 1.25 -13.85
C ALA A 22 16.60 2.61 -13.14
N HIS A 23 16.32 2.65 -11.83
CA HIS A 23 16.52 3.82 -10.97
C HIS A 23 17.78 3.73 -10.09
N ASN A 24 18.64 2.72 -10.30
CA ASN A 24 19.83 2.44 -9.50
C ASN A 24 19.56 2.34 -7.98
N LEU A 25 18.41 1.77 -7.61
CA LEU A 25 17.98 1.64 -6.22
C LEU A 25 18.46 0.30 -5.64
N ARG A 26 19.47 0.37 -4.77
CA ARG A 26 19.96 -0.77 -3.97
C ARG A 26 19.37 -0.81 -2.57
N SER A 27 18.74 0.29 -2.17
CA SER A 27 17.92 0.39 -0.98
C SER A 27 16.70 1.24 -1.29
N ILE A 28 15.67 1.10 -0.47
CA ILE A 28 14.42 1.85 -0.60
C ILE A 28 13.84 2.16 0.79
N PRO A 29 13.46 3.42 1.09
CA PRO A 29 13.00 3.79 2.42
C PRO A 29 11.58 3.31 2.69
N CYS A 30 11.31 2.76 3.88
CA CYS A 30 9.95 2.46 4.32
C CYS A 30 9.06 3.71 4.24
N VAL A 31 7.86 3.57 3.66
CA VAL A 31 6.90 4.69 3.53
C VAL A 31 6.52 5.30 4.88
N GLN A 32 6.55 4.50 5.95
CA GLN A 32 6.19 4.94 7.29
C GLN A 32 7.39 5.46 8.09
N CYS A 33 8.31 4.58 8.51
CA CYS A 33 9.41 4.94 9.41
C CYS A 33 10.62 5.58 8.71
N LYS A 34 10.66 5.56 7.37
CA LYS A 34 11.77 6.10 6.55
C LYS A 34 13.09 5.32 6.63
N ASP A 35 13.14 4.25 7.42
CA ASP A 35 14.29 3.35 7.47
C ASP A 35 14.60 2.78 6.07
N GLU A 36 15.87 2.81 5.69
CA GLU A 36 16.36 2.27 4.43
C GLU A 36 16.34 0.73 4.45
N LEU A 37 15.58 0.13 3.51
CA LEU A 37 15.48 -1.32 3.33
C LEU A 37 16.40 -1.74 2.20
N LYS A 38 17.29 -2.71 2.45
CA LYS A 38 18.13 -3.28 1.40
C LYS A 38 17.27 -4.03 0.40
N VAL A 39 17.62 -3.88 -0.88
CA VAL A 39 17.01 -4.66 -1.97
C VAL A 39 17.85 -5.91 -2.20
N TYR A 40 17.24 -7.08 -2.01
CA TYR A 40 17.84 -8.38 -2.27
C TYR A 40 17.48 -8.86 -3.69
N ASP A 41 18.26 -9.80 -4.25
CA ASP A 41 18.03 -10.40 -5.57
C ASP A 41 17.11 -11.63 -5.51
N LYS A 42 16.92 -12.18 -4.32
CA LYS A 42 16.04 -13.31 -3.99
C LYS A 42 14.96 -12.87 -3.03
N TYR A 43 13.87 -13.63 -2.97
CA TYR A 43 12.81 -13.37 -2.01
C TYR A 43 13.26 -13.61 -0.56
N PRO A 44 12.77 -12.81 0.41
CA PRO A 44 12.00 -11.58 0.20
C PRO A 44 12.89 -10.47 -0.40
N LEU A 45 12.36 -9.67 -1.33
CA LEU A 45 13.16 -8.63 -2.00
C LEU A 45 13.54 -7.45 -1.09
N ILE A 46 12.80 -7.27 0.00
CA ILE A 46 13.07 -6.34 1.09
C ILE A 46 12.62 -6.99 2.40
N ASP A 47 13.12 -6.50 3.54
CA ASP A 47 12.64 -6.90 4.88
C ASP A 47 11.27 -6.26 5.18
N GLY A 48 10.25 -6.62 4.40
CA GLY A 48 8.96 -5.97 4.35
C GLY A 48 8.08 -6.48 3.21
N VAL A 49 7.15 -5.62 2.77
CA VAL A 49 6.25 -5.89 1.65
C VAL A 49 6.29 -4.75 0.65
N PHE A 50 6.13 -5.09 -0.62
CA PHE A 50 5.83 -4.13 -1.67
C PHE A 50 4.32 -4.08 -1.89
N TYR A 51 3.85 -2.90 -2.28
CA TYR A 51 2.50 -2.73 -2.77
C TYR A 51 2.46 -1.64 -3.83
N ILE A 52 1.45 -1.67 -4.68
CA ILE A 52 1.23 -0.62 -5.67
C ILE A 52 0.18 0.37 -5.18
N SER A 53 0.37 1.63 -5.50
CA SER A 53 -0.61 2.68 -5.23
C SER A 53 -0.64 3.66 -6.40
N PRO A 54 -1.81 4.20 -6.78
CA PRO A 54 -1.87 5.27 -7.78
C PRO A 54 -1.29 6.60 -7.25
N VAL A 55 -0.98 6.68 -5.95
CA VAL A 55 -0.36 7.84 -5.30
C VAL A 55 0.98 7.44 -4.70
N SER A 56 2.04 8.17 -5.06
CA SER A 56 3.32 8.06 -4.36
C SER A 56 3.25 8.83 -3.05
N GLN A 57 3.24 8.13 -1.92
CA GLN A 57 3.14 8.72 -0.58
C GLN A 57 4.50 9.22 -0.10
N PHE A 58 5.55 8.43 -0.34
CA PHE A 58 6.92 8.74 0.02
C PHE A 58 7.93 7.91 -0.80
N GLY A 59 9.18 8.39 -0.85
CA GLY A 59 10.30 7.68 -1.44
C GLY A 59 10.46 7.91 -2.95
N PRO A 60 11.29 7.10 -3.62
CA PRO A 60 11.48 7.14 -5.06
C PRO A 60 10.15 6.92 -5.80
N LYS A 61 9.94 7.66 -6.89
CA LYS A 61 8.76 7.50 -7.77
C LYS A 61 8.99 6.38 -8.78
N THR A 62 9.21 5.17 -8.29
CA THR A 62 9.36 3.99 -9.14
C THR A 62 8.01 3.59 -9.70
N GLU A 63 7.83 3.74 -11.01
CA GLU A 63 6.56 3.42 -11.69
C GLU A 63 6.55 1.97 -12.17
N ILE A 64 5.39 1.32 -12.05
CA ILE A 64 5.10 0.00 -12.60
C ILE A 64 3.83 0.10 -13.45
N SER A 65 3.82 -0.57 -14.60
CA SER A 65 2.65 -0.66 -15.47
C SER A 65 1.97 -2.02 -15.30
N LEU A 66 0.67 -2.03 -15.04
CA LEU A 66 -0.17 -3.21 -14.90
C LEU A 66 -1.47 -2.98 -15.67
N ASP A 67 -1.78 -3.85 -16.62
CA ASP A 67 -2.96 -3.75 -17.50
C ASP A 67 -3.14 -2.36 -18.15
N GLY A 68 -2.02 -1.76 -18.58
CA GLY A 68 -2.00 -0.43 -19.20
C GLY A 68 -2.20 0.75 -18.22
N ARG A 69 -2.39 0.48 -16.93
CA ARG A 69 -2.45 1.50 -15.87
C ARG A 69 -1.09 1.65 -15.20
N ARG A 70 -0.75 2.89 -14.83
CA ARG A 70 0.48 3.22 -14.12
C ARG A 70 0.22 3.30 -12.62
N PHE A 71 1.12 2.70 -11.86
CA PHE A 71 1.13 2.76 -10.40
C PHE A 71 2.53 3.10 -9.90
N TYR A 72 2.60 3.59 -8.67
CA TYR A 72 3.85 3.74 -7.94
C TYR A 72 4.07 2.52 -7.06
N LEU A 73 5.29 1.99 -7.10
CA LEU A 73 5.76 1.02 -6.13
C LEU A 73 5.95 1.72 -4.79
N GLN A 74 5.40 1.13 -3.73
CA GLN A 74 5.48 1.58 -2.35
C GLN A 74 5.85 0.40 -1.45
N GLN A 75 6.34 0.69 -0.25
CA GLN A 75 6.97 -0.32 0.62
C GLN A 75 6.73 -0.03 2.09
N LEU A 76 6.45 -1.08 2.84
CA LEU A 76 6.45 -1.06 4.31
C LEU A 76 7.44 -2.09 4.83
N CYS A 77 8.28 -1.68 5.79
CA CYS A 77 9.16 -2.62 6.48
C CYS A 77 8.36 -3.55 7.41
N ALA A 78 8.92 -4.71 7.71
CA ALA A 78 8.29 -5.69 8.60
C ALA A 78 7.95 -5.10 9.99
N ARG A 79 8.79 -4.22 10.52
CA ARG A 79 8.53 -3.54 11.80
C ARG A 79 7.26 -2.70 11.76
N CYS A 80 7.12 -1.84 10.74
CA CYS A 80 5.91 -1.03 10.56
C CYS A 80 4.69 -1.89 10.26
N LEU A 81 4.86 -2.95 9.47
CA LEU A 81 3.78 -3.88 9.15
C LEU A 81 3.20 -4.55 10.42
N TRP A 82 4.05 -4.93 11.37
CA TRP A 82 3.64 -5.59 12.62
C TRP A 82 3.37 -4.65 13.80
N SER A 83 3.45 -3.34 13.58
CA SER A 83 3.12 -2.32 14.56
C SER A 83 1.60 -2.12 14.69
N ASP A 84 1.17 -1.53 15.81
CA ASP A 84 -0.20 -1.05 15.96
C ASP A 84 -0.29 0.38 15.42
N TRP A 85 -1.19 0.62 14.45
CA TRP A 85 -1.33 1.90 13.76
C TRP A 85 -2.56 2.65 14.23
N SER A 86 -2.42 3.93 14.55
CA SER A 86 -3.56 4.77 14.93
C SER A 86 -3.86 5.89 13.93
N CYS A 87 -5.14 6.17 13.80
CA CYS A 87 -5.68 7.31 13.07
C CYS A 87 -5.47 8.61 13.84
N LYS A 88 -4.78 9.59 13.24
CA LYS A 88 -4.64 10.93 13.85
C LYS A 88 -5.96 11.70 13.93
N ASN A 89 -6.97 11.32 13.15
CA ASN A 89 -8.26 12.01 13.11
C ASN A 89 -9.28 11.49 14.14
N CYS A 90 -9.30 10.19 14.44
CA CYS A 90 -10.28 9.61 15.35
C CYS A 90 -9.70 8.73 16.46
N GLY A 91 -8.37 8.57 16.54
CA GLY A 91 -7.69 7.76 17.55
C GLY A 91 -7.78 6.25 17.35
N LYS A 92 -8.76 5.74 16.59
CA LYS A 92 -8.94 4.30 16.34
C LYS A 92 -7.71 3.68 15.68
N ASP A 93 -7.41 2.45 16.06
CA ASP A 93 -6.21 1.69 15.71
C ASP A 93 -6.45 0.31 15.10
N GLU A 94 -7.68 -0.21 15.16
CA GLU A 94 -8.01 -1.58 14.71
C GLU A 94 -8.21 -1.75 13.20
N TRP A 95 -8.03 -0.68 12.40
CA TRP A 95 -8.39 -0.73 10.96
C TRP A 95 -7.31 -1.40 10.09
N PHE A 96 -6.04 -1.37 10.52
CA PHE A 96 -4.92 -1.90 9.75
C PHE A 96 -4.38 -3.15 10.42
N ASP A 97 -4.73 -4.32 9.87
CA ASP A 97 -4.13 -5.59 10.29
C ASP A 97 -2.95 -5.95 9.39
N GLY A 98 -1.81 -5.31 9.64
CA GLY A 98 -0.59 -5.59 8.89
C GLY A 98 -0.05 -7.02 9.07
N ARG A 99 -0.45 -7.73 10.15
CA ARG A 99 -0.03 -9.11 10.44
C ARG A 99 -0.61 -10.12 9.47
N SER A 100 -1.69 -9.75 8.76
CA SER A 100 -2.30 -10.56 7.71
C SER A 100 -1.51 -10.60 6.38
N PHE A 101 -0.51 -9.72 6.21
CA PHE A 101 0.27 -9.63 4.98
C PHE A 101 1.52 -10.53 5.02
N VAL A 102 1.80 -11.18 3.89
CA VAL A 102 2.94 -12.09 3.71
C VAL A 102 4.18 -11.28 3.30
N LEU A 103 5.25 -11.36 4.08
CA LEU A 103 6.52 -10.71 3.78
C LEU A 103 7.07 -11.15 2.41
N GLY A 104 7.75 -10.24 1.72
CA GLY A 104 8.31 -10.47 0.39
C GLY A 104 7.29 -10.50 -0.75
N THR A 105 6.01 -10.29 -0.47
CA THR A 105 4.94 -10.28 -1.47
C THR A 105 4.73 -8.88 -2.06
N LEU A 106 4.27 -8.83 -3.31
CA LEU A 106 3.73 -7.63 -3.96
C LEU A 106 2.21 -7.63 -3.86
N TYR A 107 1.63 -6.58 -3.27
CA TYR A 107 0.19 -6.38 -3.22
C TYR A 107 -0.29 -5.39 -4.30
N TYR A 108 -1.31 -5.77 -5.05
CA TYR A 108 -1.83 -4.99 -6.19
C TYR A 108 -2.84 -3.89 -5.78
N TYR A 109 -2.77 -3.42 -4.54
CA TYR A 109 -3.62 -2.36 -3.98
C TYR A 109 -2.89 -1.61 -2.87
N ASP A 110 -3.35 -0.40 -2.55
CA ASP A 110 -2.82 0.38 -1.43
C ASP A 110 -3.21 -0.27 -0.09
N ILE A 111 -2.32 -1.07 0.48
CA ILE A 111 -2.57 -1.88 1.68
C ILE A 111 -2.87 -1.03 2.91
N VAL A 112 -2.29 0.17 2.97
CA VAL A 112 -2.48 1.15 4.03
C VAL A 112 -3.84 1.86 3.91
N SER A 113 -4.53 1.66 2.79
CA SER A 113 -5.88 2.17 2.57
C SER A 113 -6.94 1.07 2.60
N ALA A 114 -6.55 -0.19 2.80
CA ALA A 114 -7.41 -1.37 2.76
C ALA A 114 -8.40 -1.48 3.92
N GLY A 115 -8.13 -0.82 5.04
CA GLY A 115 -9.08 -0.62 6.12
C GLY A 115 -9.37 0.86 6.36
N ARG A 116 -10.53 1.17 6.93
CA ARG A 116 -10.91 2.56 7.22
C ARG A 116 -11.63 2.71 8.56
N CYS A 117 -11.06 3.55 9.40
CA CYS A 117 -11.66 3.98 10.66
C CYS A 117 -12.59 5.20 10.51
N CYS A 118 -12.41 6.00 9.46
CA CYS A 118 -13.15 7.24 9.20
C CYS A 118 -13.90 7.17 7.86
N PRO A 119 -15.04 7.90 7.72
CA PRO A 119 -15.70 8.06 6.43
C PRO A 119 -14.77 8.64 5.37
N SER A 120 -14.89 8.16 4.14
CA SER A 120 -14.17 8.73 2.99
C SER A 120 -14.71 10.12 2.64
N VAL A 121 -13.81 11.10 2.62
CA VAL A 121 -14.11 12.49 2.28
C VAL A 121 -13.32 12.90 1.05
N CYS A 122 -13.84 13.87 0.31
CA CYS A 122 -13.13 14.49 -0.79
C CYS A 122 -11.83 15.13 -0.30
N GLN A 123 -10.70 14.80 -0.95
CA GLN A 123 -9.39 15.38 -0.65
C GLN A 123 -9.27 16.86 -1.03
N THR A 124 -10.26 17.42 -1.75
CA THR A 124 -10.28 18.84 -2.16
C THR A 124 -11.21 19.66 -1.28
N CYS A 125 -12.51 19.31 -1.21
CA CYS A 125 -13.52 20.10 -0.49
C CYS A 125 -13.95 19.51 0.86
N ARG A 126 -13.39 18.36 1.25
CA ARG A 126 -13.70 17.65 2.52
C ARG A 126 -15.14 17.16 2.69
N GLN A 127 -16.01 17.34 1.70
CA GLN A 127 -17.37 16.79 1.72
C GLN A 127 -17.34 15.25 1.71
N PRO A 128 -18.27 14.58 2.41
CA PRO A 128 -18.41 13.12 2.39
C PRO A 128 -18.67 12.61 0.98
N LEU A 129 -18.08 11.46 0.63
CA LEU A 129 -18.22 10.88 -0.71
C LEU A 129 -19.40 9.90 -0.85
N GLY A 130 -20.08 9.53 0.24
CA GLY A 130 -21.23 8.64 0.20
C GLY A 130 -20.93 7.17 -0.17
N VAL A 131 -19.65 6.78 -0.27
CA VAL A 131 -19.22 5.46 -0.76
C VAL A 131 -18.95 4.43 0.35
N ARG A 132 -19.30 4.72 1.60
CA ARG A 132 -18.89 3.91 2.75
C ARG A 132 -19.39 2.46 2.66
N ASP A 133 -20.69 2.27 2.43
CA ASP A 133 -21.30 0.93 2.45
C ASP A 133 -20.96 0.11 1.20
N GLN A 134 -20.87 0.79 0.05
CA GLN A 134 -20.38 0.18 -1.20
C GLN A 134 -18.94 -0.30 -1.03
N LEU A 135 -18.06 0.55 -0.48
CA LEU A 135 -16.66 0.19 -0.25
C LEU A 135 -16.54 -0.97 0.74
N ALA A 136 -17.28 -0.93 1.87
CA ALA A 136 -17.28 -2.01 2.84
C ALA A 136 -17.66 -3.36 2.19
N THR A 137 -18.68 -3.36 1.34
CA THR A 137 -19.11 -4.55 0.59
C THR A 137 -18.03 -5.03 -0.38
N GLN A 138 -17.41 -4.13 -1.15
CA GLN A 138 -16.34 -4.50 -2.09
C GLN A 138 -15.14 -5.12 -1.38
N LEU A 139 -14.70 -4.53 -0.27
CA LEU A 139 -13.57 -5.03 0.52
C LEU A 139 -13.88 -6.38 1.18
N ALA A 140 -15.08 -6.55 1.72
CA ALA A 140 -15.53 -7.83 2.28
C ALA A 140 -15.55 -8.96 1.24
N ASN A 141 -15.81 -8.62 -0.03
CA ASN A 141 -15.77 -9.56 -1.15
C ASN A 141 -14.35 -9.73 -1.75
N GLY A 142 -13.32 -9.12 -1.14
CA GLY A 142 -11.93 -9.21 -1.61
C GLY A 142 -11.59 -8.30 -2.78
N ASN A 143 -12.47 -7.39 -3.20
CA ASN A 143 -12.21 -6.45 -4.28
C ASN A 143 -11.47 -5.19 -3.78
N TYR A 144 -10.20 -5.36 -3.44
CA TYR A 144 -9.33 -4.27 -2.99
C TYR A 144 -8.89 -3.32 -4.10
N ALA A 145 -9.03 -3.71 -5.38
CA ALA A 145 -8.66 -2.88 -6.52
C ALA A 145 -9.44 -1.56 -6.58
N THR A 146 -10.66 -1.53 -6.01
CA THR A 146 -11.49 -0.30 -5.96
C THR A 146 -10.81 0.85 -5.20
N ILE A 147 -9.92 0.55 -4.25
CA ILE A 147 -9.14 1.56 -3.51
C ILE A 147 -8.29 2.41 -4.45
N ASN A 148 -7.82 1.80 -5.53
CA ASN A 148 -6.96 2.42 -6.52
C ASN A 148 -7.74 3.15 -7.62
N GLU A 149 -9.07 3.18 -7.56
CA GLU A 149 -9.90 3.81 -8.59
C GLU A 149 -10.00 5.32 -8.39
N GLN A 150 -9.97 6.05 -9.51
CA GLN A 150 -10.24 7.47 -9.52
C GLN A 150 -11.74 7.69 -9.40
N MET A 151 -12.16 8.63 -8.56
CA MET A 151 -13.57 8.97 -8.39
C MET A 151 -13.79 10.48 -8.41
N THR A 152 -14.92 10.89 -8.98
CA THR A 152 -15.33 12.29 -9.08
C THR A 152 -16.15 12.68 -7.85
N CYS A 153 -15.73 13.73 -7.15
CA CYS A 153 -16.49 14.28 -6.03
C CYS A 153 -17.75 14.99 -6.54
N GLN A 154 -18.93 14.56 -6.08
CA GLN A 154 -20.21 15.16 -6.49
C GLN A 154 -20.41 16.59 -5.99
N ALA A 155 -19.71 17.00 -4.92
CA ALA A 155 -19.86 18.33 -4.34
C ALA A 155 -18.97 19.40 -5.01
N CYS A 156 -17.81 19.04 -5.57
CA CYS A 156 -16.86 20.02 -6.14
C CYS A 156 -16.29 19.64 -7.52
N GLY A 157 -16.67 18.49 -8.07
CA GLY A 157 -16.21 18.03 -9.39
C GLY A 157 -14.78 17.49 -9.43
N SER A 158 -13.98 17.55 -8.34
CA SER A 158 -12.59 17.09 -8.40
C SER A 158 -12.51 15.57 -8.56
N SER A 159 -11.81 15.10 -9.59
CA SER A 159 -11.55 13.68 -9.86
C SER A 159 -10.16 13.27 -9.37
N LYS A 160 -10.10 12.46 -8.30
CA LYS A 160 -8.85 12.03 -7.63
C LYS A 160 -8.99 10.62 -7.05
N PHE A 161 -7.89 10.05 -6.56
CA PHE A 161 -7.85 8.80 -5.79
C PHE A 161 -8.25 9.03 -4.34
N HIS A 162 -9.52 9.39 -4.11
CA HIS A 162 -9.99 9.76 -2.77
C HIS A 162 -10.04 8.56 -1.79
N LEU A 163 -10.02 7.34 -2.32
CA LEU A 163 -9.93 6.09 -1.55
C LEU A 163 -8.51 5.71 -1.16
N VAL A 164 -7.49 6.42 -1.64
CA VAL A 164 -6.13 6.33 -1.07
C VAL A 164 -6.03 7.28 0.10
N ARG A 165 -5.62 6.75 1.26
CA ARG A 165 -5.43 7.52 2.49
C ARG A 165 -4.07 8.22 2.44
N ASP A 166 -4.01 9.48 2.87
CA ASP A 166 -2.71 10.14 3.07
C ASP A 166 -2.02 9.54 4.30
N ILE A 167 -0.80 9.01 4.10
CA ILE A 167 0.04 8.40 5.15
C ILE A 167 0.22 9.34 6.35
N LYS A 168 0.17 10.66 6.14
CA LYS A 168 0.30 11.66 7.20
C LYS A 168 -0.87 11.66 8.17
N THR A 169 -2.02 11.10 7.80
CA THR A 169 -3.23 11.00 8.64
C THR A 169 -3.22 9.81 9.59
N ILE A 170 -2.15 9.02 9.57
CA ILE A 170 -1.93 7.84 10.40
C ILE A 170 -0.51 7.86 10.96
N HIS A 171 -0.30 7.04 11.99
CA HIS A 171 1.00 6.85 12.61
C HIS A 171 1.07 5.48 13.26
N VAL A 172 2.30 5.00 13.48
CA VAL A 172 2.56 3.88 14.37
C VAL A 172 2.39 4.37 15.81
N ALA A 173 1.38 3.85 16.50
CA ALA A 173 1.11 4.18 17.90
C ALA A 173 1.99 3.33 18.84
N ARG A 174 2.19 2.06 18.49
CA ARG A 174 3.05 1.13 19.23
C ARG A 174 3.84 0.26 18.27
N GLY A 175 5.16 0.16 18.48
CA GLY A 175 6.00 -0.78 17.74
C GLY A 175 5.69 -2.23 18.12
N PRO A 176 6.17 -3.21 17.34
CA PRO A 176 5.97 -4.62 17.67
C PRO A 176 6.66 -4.99 18.99
N SER A 177 6.00 -5.86 19.77
CA SER A 177 6.45 -6.30 21.10
C SER A 177 7.74 -7.13 21.10
N PHE A 178 8.15 -7.70 19.97
CA PHE A 178 9.39 -8.49 19.84
C PHE A 178 10.64 -7.64 19.55
N CYS A 179 10.52 -6.31 19.57
CA CYS A 179 11.65 -5.38 19.44
C CYS A 179 12.11 -4.76 20.77
N GLU A 180 11.57 -5.21 21.91
CA GLU A 180 12.03 -4.84 23.26
C GLU A 180 13.13 -5.77 23.78
#